data_AF-A0A1I6DPQ0-F1
#
_entry.id   AF-A0A1I6DPQ0-F1
#
_cell.length_a   1.000
_cell.length_b   1.000
_cell.length_c   1.000
_cell.angle_alpha   90.00
_cell.angle_beta   90.00
_cell.angle_gamma   90.00
#
_symmetry.space_group_name_H-M   'P 1'
#
loop_
_entity.id
_entity.type
_entity.pdbx_description
1 polymer ?
#
loop_
_entity_poly.entity_id
_entity_poly.type
_entity_poly.pdbx_seq_one_letter_code
_entity_poly.pdbx_strand_id
1 'polypeptide(L)'
;MLAAAFFDNSLAFCSQKHYYSREEILQLMQKNCPTIHSRIRYALAKELGRYLGEQYATVQSVYVYGSTMKDSAGKTSDIDLLVLVGEKTPSLAQAVQLLNDKLLSLYRVLLGDDAPPIRRMLDVHIVDTDEVAARRGYGTLIGSLYQPPTKIWSRNSDLN
;
A
#
# COMPACT_ATOMS: atom_id res chain seq x y z
N MET A 1 -1.94 17.29 -3.26
CA MET A 1 -0.47 17.39 -3.28
C MET A 1 0.20 16.09 -2.84
N LEU A 2 0.01 15.61 -1.60
CA LEU A 2 0.68 14.38 -1.11
C LEU A 2 0.35 13.10 -1.90
N ALA A 3 -0.93 12.78 -2.09
CA ALA A 3 -1.33 11.56 -2.81
C ALA A 3 -0.86 11.54 -4.29
N ALA A 4 -0.80 12.72 -4.94
CA ALA A 4 -0.26 12.84 -6.29
C ALA A 4 1.24 12.56 -6.31
N ALA A 5 2.00 13.13 -5.35
CA ALA A 5 3.42 12.84 -5.21
C ALA A 5 3.70 11.34 -4.98
N PHE A 6 2.87 10.65 -4.18
CA PHE A 6 3.00 9.20 -4.02
C PHE A 6 2.81 8.44 -5.33
N PHE A 7 1.81 8.82 -6.13
CA PHE A 7 1.60 8.23 -7.44
C PHE A 7 2.75 8.51 -8.41
N ASP A 8 3.23 9.75 -8.47
CA ASP A 8 4.34 10.12 -9.35
C ASP A 8 5.63 9.37 -8.96
N ASN A 9 5.94 9.28 -7.66
CA ASN A 9 7.05 8.46 -7.17
C ASN A 9 6.87 6.98 -7.52
N SER A 10 5.64 6.46 -7.41
CA SER A 10 5.34 5.06 -7.73
C SER A 10 5.49 4.74 -9.22
N LEU A 11 5.10 5.68 -10.09
CA LEU A 11 5.32 5.57 -11.53
C LEU A 11 6.81 5.62 -11.87
N ALA A 12 7.56 6.56 -11.26
CA ALA A 12 9.01 6.65 -11.43
C ALA A 12 9.74 5.37 -10.97
N PHE A 13 9.32 4.78 -9.84
CA PHE A 13 9.84 3.50 -9.35
C PHE A 13 9.61 2.35 -10.35
N CYS A 14 8.50 2.38 -11.10
CA CYS A 14 8.22 1.39 -12.13
C CYS A 14 9.09 1.60 -13.37
N SER A 15 9.29 2.84 -13.81
CA SER A 15 10.13 3.18 -14.96
C SER A 15 11.59 2.74 -14.78
N GLN A 16 12.17 2.94 -13.59
CA GLN A 16 13.60 2.72 -13.35
C GLN A 16 14.08 1.27 -13.51
N LYS A 17 13.19 0.27 -13.39
CA LYS A 17 13.59 -1.15 -13.38
C LYS A 17 13.03 -1.97 -14.54
N HIS A 18 12.26 -1.36 -15.45
CA HIS A 18 11.81 -2.01 -16.69
C HIS A 18 12.08 -1.21 -17.98
N TYR A 19 12.73 -0.04 -17.88
CA TYR A 19 12.95 0.86 -19.02
C TYR A 19 11.66 1.32 -19.72
N TYR A 20 10.51 1.22 -19.05
CA TYR A 20 9.26 1.75 -19.58
C TYR A 20 9.14 3.25 -19.32
N SER A 21 8.71 4.00 -20.34
CA SER A 21 8.29 5.39 -20.19
C SER A 21 7.03 5.48 -19.30
N ARG A 22 6.72 6.69 -18.84
CA ARG A 22 5.49 6.93 -18.07
C ARG A 22 4.25 6.56 -18.88
N GLU A 23 4.23 6.91 -20.16
CA GLU A 23 3.14 6.65 -21.09
C GLU A 23 2.95 5.15 -21.29
N GLU A 24 4.03 4.39 -21.46
CA GLU A 24 3.98 2.93 -21.59
C GLU A 24 3.41 2.27 -20.33
N ILE A 25 3.80 2.75 -19.14
CA ILE A 25 3.24 2.27 -17.88
C ILE A 25 1.73 2.53 -17.82
N LEU A 26 1.28 3.74 -18.18
CA LEU A 26 -0.15 4.07 -18.18
C LEU A 26 -0.94 3.20 -19.17
N GLN A 27 -0.41 2.96 -20.36
CA GLN A 27 -1.03 2.05 -21.33
C GLN A 27 -1.12 0.61 -20.79
N LEU A 28 -0.08 0.12 -20.11
CA LEU A 28 -0.09 -1.21 -19.49
C LEU A 28 -1.09 -1.29 -18.32
N MET A 29 -1.25 -0.22 -17.54
CA MET A 29 -2.30 -0.14 -16.52
C MET A 29 -3.69 -0.19 -17.14
N GLN A 30 -3.94 0.56 -18.21
CA GLN A 30 -5.23 0.54 -18.92
C GLN A 30 -5.53 -0.84 -19.51
N LYS A 31 -4.51 -1.55 -19.98
CA LYS A 31 -4.59 -2.95 -20.43
C LYS A 31 -4.69 -3.98 -19.30
N ASN A 32 -4.81 -3.55 -18.04
CA ASN A 32 -4.93 -4.40 -16.86
C ASN A 32 -3.74 -5.36 -16.67
N CYS A 33 -2.52 -4.92 -16.99
CA CYS A 33 -1.32 -5.74 -16.82
C CYS A 33 -1.05 -6.01 -15.31
N PRO A 34 -1.13 -7.28 -14.83
CA PRO A 34 -1.04 -7.56 -13.40
C PRO A 34 0.31 -7.18 -12.80
N THR A 35 1.41 -7.43 -13.51
CA THR A 35 2.76 -7.09 -13.05
C THR A 35 2.93 -5.59 -12.81
N ILE A 36 2.42 -4.74 -13.71
CA ILE A 36 2.48 -3.29 -13.54
C ILE A 36 1.60 -2.84 -12.37
N HIS A 37 0.40 -3.40 -12.25
CA HIS A 37 -0.51 -3.11 -11.15
C HIS A 37 0.04 -3.48 -9.77
N SER A 38 0.58 -4.69 -9.61
CA SER A 38 1.22 -5.13 -8.38
C SER A 38 2.40 -4.24 -8.03
N ARG A 39 3.17 -3.84 -9.02
CA ARG A 39 4.38 -3.07 -8.79
C ARG A 39 4.12 -1.62 -8.40
N ILE A 40 3.18 -0.95 -9.05
CA ILE A 40 2.74 0.40 -8.65
C ILE A 40 2.16 0.35 -7.24
N ARG A 41 1.36 -0.68 -6.93
CA ARG A 41 0.81 -0.87 -5.57
C ARG A 41 1.89 -1.11 -4.53
N TYR A 42 2.93 -1.88 -4.86
CA TYR A 42 4.07 -2.07 -3.96
C TYR A 42 4.83 -0.77 -3.71
N ALA A 43 5.09 0.02 -4.76
CA ALA A 43 5.74 1.32 -4.62
C ALA A 43 4.90 2.30 -3.80
N LEU A 44 3.59 2.32 -4.04
CA LEU A 44 2.63 3.13 -3.29
C LEU A 44 2.54 2.69 -1.82
N ALA A 45 2.56 1.38 -1.57
CA ALA A 45 2.62 0.82 -0.23
C ALA A 45 3.87 1.31 0.52
N LYS A 46 5.04 1.33 -0.13
CA LYS A 46 6.28 1.87 0.46
C LYS A 46 6.16 3.35 0.85
N GLU A 47 5.64 4.19 -0.05
CA GLU A 47 5.42 5.61 0.25
C GLU A 47 4.43 5.82 1.41
N LEU A 48 3.35 5.03 1.43
CA LEU A 48 2.39 5.02 2.53
C LEU A 48 3.03 4.59 3.85
N GLY A 49 3.81 3.51 3.83
CA GLY A 49 4.51 3.00 5.01
C GLY A 49 5.45 4.05 5.60
N ARG A 50 6.23 4.71 4.74
CA ARG A 50 7.11 5.81 5.13
C ARG A 50 6.33 6.99 5.71
N TYR A 51 5.31 7.46 5.02
CA TYR A 51 4.49 8.58 5.49
C TYR A 51 3.82 8.29 6.83
N LEU A 52 3.14 7.15 6.97
CA LEU A 52 2.46 6.79 8.21
C LEU A 52 3.46 6.67 9.37
N GLY A 53 4.61 6.05 9.12
CA GLY A 53 5.66 5.89 10.12
C GLY A 53 6.31 7.19 10.57
N GLU A 54 6.55 8.13 9.64
CA GLU A 54 7.12 9.45 9.96
C GLU A 54 6.11 10.36 10.67
N GLN A 55 4.83 10.32 10.29
CA GLN A 55 3.82 11.25 10.80
C GLN A 55 3.16 10.80 12.11
N TYR A 56 3.07 9.49 12.36
CA TYR A 56 2.35 8.95 13.51
C TYR A 56 3.30 8.20 14.43
N ALA A 57 3.66 8.83 15.55
CA ALA A 57 4.61 8.28 16.52
C ALA A 57 4.23 6.89 17.05
N THR A 58 2.93 6.58 17.11
CA THR A 58 2.44 5.27 17.56
C THR A 58 2.73 4.14 16.57
N VAL A 59 2.96 4.45 15.28
CA VAL A 59 3.29 3.44 14.25
C VAL A 59 4.69 2.90 14.51
N GLN A 60 4.78 1.57 14.67
CA GLN A 60 6.03 0.85 14.91
C GLN A 60 6.55 0.20 13.63
N SER A 61 5.65 -0.38 12.82
CA SER A 61 6.01 -0.99 11.53
C SER A 61 4.81 -1.08 10.60
N VAL A 62 5.09 -1.10 9.30
CA VAL A 62 4.08 -1.26 8.25
C VAL A 62 4.47 -2.43 7.36
N TYR A 63 3.48 -3.25 7.02
CA TYR A 63 3.65 -4.42 6.18
C TYR A 63 2.66 -4.39 5.01
N VAL A 64 3.05 -5.01 3.91
CA VAL A 64 2.21 -5.24 2.73
C VAL A 64 2.06 -6.75 2.50
N TYR A 65 0.87 -7.17 2.06
CA TYR A 65 0.60 -8.58 1.76
C TYR A 65 -0.38 -8.72 0.60
N GLY A 66 -0.95 -9.92 0.43
CA GLY A 66 -2.00 -10.16 -0.55
C GLY A 66 -1.55 -10.11 -2.01
N SER A 67 -2.44 -9.61 -2.88
CA SER A 67 -2.27 -9.66 -4.34
C SER A 67 -1.08 -8.85 -4.85
N THR A 68 -0.73 -7.77 -4.14
CA THR A 68 0.43 -6.91 -4.43
C THR A 68 1.73 -7.71 -4.40
N MET A 69 1.90 -8.60 -3.40
CA MET A 69 3.11 -9.40 -3.24
C MET A 69 3.14 -10.67 -4.09
N LYS A 70 2.01 -11.02 -4.73
CA LYS A 70 1.85 -12.23 -5.56
C LYS A 70 1.83 -11.92 -7.05
N ASP A 71 2.19 -10.71 -7.47
CA ASP A 71 2.15 -10.23 -8.87
C ASP A 71 0.81 -10.51 -9.59
N SER A 72 -0.29 -10.47 -8.83
CA SER A 72 -1.64 -10.81 -9.30
C SER A 72 -2.66 -9.68 -9.08
N ALA A 73 -2.21 -8.49 -8.70
CA ALA A 73 -3.10 -7.34 -8.54
C ALA A 73 -3.60 -6.87 -9.92
N GLY A 74 -4.91 -6.62 -10.03
CA GLY A 74 -5.53 -6.06 -11.23
C GLY A 74 -6.01 -4.63 -11.03
N LYS A 75 -6.71 -4.12 -12.04
CA LYS A 75 -7.33 -2.79 -12.06
C LYS A 75 -8.35 -2.55 -10.95
N THR A 76 -8.92 -3.61 -10.36
CA THR A 76 -9.88 -3.51 -9.25
C THR A 76 -9.31 -3.91 -7.89
N SER A 77 -8.03 -4.30 -7.82
CA SER A 77 -7.41 -4.72 -6.56
C SER A 77 -7.11 -3.52 -5.66
N ASP A 78 -7.24 -3.72 -4.35
CA ASP A 78 -6.75 -2.82 -3.31
C ASP A 78 -5.29 -3.14 -2.94
N ILE A 79 -4.76 -2.39 -1.98
CA ILE A 79 -3.47 -2.64 -1.33
C ILE A 79 -3.75 -3.11 0.09
N ASP A 80 -3.41 -4.37 0.36
CA ASP A 80 -3.51 -4.97 1.68
C ASP A 80 -2.33 -4.51 2.56
N LEU A 81 -2.63 -3.69 3.57
CA LEU A 81 -1.65 -3.17 4.53
C LEU A 81 -1.97 -3.62 5.94
N LEU A 82 -0.90 -3.91 6.69
CA LEU A 82 -0.96 -4.16 8.13
C LEU A 82 -0.08 -3.12 8.83
N VAL A 83 -0.65 -2.35 9.73
CA VAL A 83 0.05 -1.28 10.47
C VAL A 83 0.11 -1.69 11.93
N LEU A 84 1.31 -2.04 12.40
CA LEU A 84 1.57 -2.31 13.81
C LEU A 84 1.78 -1.00 14.55
N VAL A 85 0.99 -0.77 15.58
CA VAL A 85 1.07 0.39 16.47
C VAL A 85 1.32 -0.02 17.91
N GLY A 86 1.92 0.88 18.70
CA GLY A 86 1.93 0.74 20.16
C GLY A 86 0.55 0.98 20.76
N GLU A 87 -0.19 1.94 20.20
CA GLU A 87 -1.56 2.27 20.60
C GLU A 87 -2.36 2.71 19.37
N LYS A 88 -3.61 2.25 19.28
CA LYS A 88 -4.54 2.65 18.21
C LYS A 88 -5.07 4.05 18.47
N THR A 89 -4.94 4.93 17.47
CA THR A 89 -5.44 6.31 17.58
C THR A 89 -6.49 6.60 16.51
N PRO A 90 -7.57 7.34 16.84
CA PRO A 90 -8.57 7.76 15.85
C PRO A 90 -7.98 8.61 14.72
N SER A 91 -6.93 9.38 15.00
CA SER A 91 -6.27 10.24 14.02
C SER A 91 -5.56 9.45 12.92
N LEU A 92 -4.92 8.32 13.26
CA LEU A 92 -4.31 7.42 12.28
C LEU A 92 -5.37 6.80 11.36
N ALA A 93 -6.48 6.31 11.93
CA ALA A 93 -7.58 5.72 11.17
C ALA A 93 -8.20 6.74 10.18
N GLN A 94 -8.42 7.98 10.64
CA GLN A 94 -8.93 9.06 9.77
C GLN A 94 -7.95 9.41 8.65
N ALA A 95 -6.65 9.41 8.92
CA ALA A 95 -5.63 9.69 7.91
C ALA A 95 -5.57 8.62 6.83
N VAL A 96 -5.67 7.35 7.24
CA VAL A 96 -5.77 6.21 6.31
C VAL A 96 -7.00 6.35 5.41
N GLN A 97 -8.17 6.70 5.98
CA GLN A 97 -9.38 6.90 5.19
C GLN A 97 -9.22 8.05 4.19
N LEU A 98 -8.67 9.18 4.61
CA LEU A 98 -8.43 10.33 3.74
C LEU A 98 -7.45 9.99 2.61
N LEU A 99 -6.41 9.20 2.89
CA LEU A 99 -5.46 8.73 1.89
C LEU A 99 -6.13 7.76 0.91
N ASN A 100 -6.95 6.82 1.40
CA ASN A 100 -7.72 5.93 0.55
C ASN A 100 -8.56 6.72 -0.46
N ASP A 101 -9.32 7.70 -0.01
CA ASP A 101 -10.24 8.46 -0.86
C ASP A 101 -9.49 9.28 -1.92
N LYS A 102 -8.38 9.91 -1.52
CA LYS A 102 -7.54 10.68 -2.45
C LYS A 102 -6.85 9.79 -3.47
N LEU A 103 -6.30 8.65 -3.04
CA LEU A 103 -5.62 7.72 -3.94
C LEU A 103 -6.60 7.06 -4.90
N LEU A 104 -7.77 6.67 -4.41
CA LEU A 104 -8.84 6.11 -5.23
C LEU A 104 -9.29 7.08 -6.33
N SER A 105 -9.47 8.36 -5.97
CA SER A 105 -9.83 9.41 -6.93
C SER A 105 -8.77 9.57 -8.02
N LEU A 106 -7.49 9.70 -7.64
CA LEU A 106 -6.39 9.82 -8.60
C LEU A 106 -6.26 8.58 -9.48
N TYR A 107 -6.40 7.39 -8.90
CA TYR A 107 -6.29 6.13 -9.64
C TYR A 107 -7.39 6.00 -10.71
N ARG A 108 -8.62 6.43 -10.41
CA ARG A 108 -9.73 6.46 -11.39
C ARG A 108 -9.42 7.39 -12.55
N VAL A 109 -8.88 8.58 -12.28
CA VAL A 109 -8.45 9.51 -13.33
C VAL A 109 -7.38 8.89 -14.23
N LEU A 110 -6.43 8.13 -13.66
CA LEU A 110 -5.37 7.48 -14.43
C LEU A 110 -5.88 6.34 -15.32
N LEU A 111 -6.89 5.59 -14.87
CA LEU A 111 -7.47 4.50 -15.66
C LEU A 111 -8.43 4.98 -16.76
N GLY A 112 -8.93 6.22 -16.66
CA GLY A 112 -9.90 6.79 -17.60
C GLY A 112 -11.34 6.32 -17.37
N ASP A 113 -12.25 6.76 -18.23
CA ASP A 113 -13.70 6.62 -18.02
C ASP A 113 -14.22 5.18 -18.16
N ASP A 114 -13.49 4.30 -18.86
CA ASP A 114 -13.84 2.89 -19.05
C ASP A 114 -13.34 1.97 -17.92
N ALA A 115 -12.83 2.56 -16.82
CA ALA A 115 -12.34 1.80 -15.69
C ALA A 115 -13.48 1.07 -14.96
N PRO A 116 -13.32 -0.22 -14.62
CA PRO A 116 -14.30 -0.93 -13.81
C PRO A 116 -14.38 -0.31 -12.41
N PRO A 117 -15.52 -0.49 -11.70
CA PRO A 117 -15.70 0.07 -10.38
C PRO A 117 -14.74 -0.57 -9.37
N ILE A 118 -13.70 0.17 -8.99
CA ILE A 118 -12.87 -0.12 -7.80
C ILE A 118 -13.51 0.54 -6.57
N ARG A 119 -13.72 -0.23 -5.49
CA ARG A 119 -14.43 0.23 -4.28
C ARG A 119 -13.54 1.00 -3.32
N ARG A 120 -12.28 0.57 -3.18
CA ARG A 120 -11.28 1.16 -2.29
C ARG A 120 -9.90 0.95 -2.88
N MET A 121 -8.96 1.83 -2.56
CA MET A 121 -7.56 1.67 -2.94
C MET A 121 -6.77 0.97 -1.85
N LEU A 122 -7.13 1.18 -0.58
CA LEU A 122 -6.42 0.63 0.57
C LEU A 122 -7.34 -0.28 1.39
N ASP A 123 -6.83 -1.45 1.76
CA ASP A 123 -7.37 -2.27 2.84
C ASP A 123 -6.36 -2.30 3.98
N VAL A 124 -6.58 -1.47 5.00
CA VAL A 124 -5.61 -1.28 6.08
C VAL A 124 -6.16 -1.85 7.37
N HIS A 125 -5.40 -2.78 7.96
CA HIS A 125 -5.65 -3.27 9.30
C HIS A 125 -4.64 -2.65 10.25
N ILE A 126 -5.13 -1.90 11.22
CA ILE A 126 -4.32 -1.35 12.31
C ILE A 126 -4.39 -2.34 13.46
N VAL A 127 -3.23 -2.84 13.89
CA VAL A 127 -3.12 -3.82 14.98
C VAL A 127 -2.19 -3.30 16.07
N ASP A 128 -2.52 -3.60 17.32
CA ASP A 128 -1.67 -3.27 18.47
C ASP A 128 -0.80 -4.46 18.91
N THR A 129 0.14 -4.20 19.82
CA THR A 129 1.06 -5.21 20.34
C THR A 129 0.35 -6.34 21.07
N ASP A 130 -0.79 -6.06 21.69
CA ASP A 130 -1.57 -7.06 22.44
C ASP A 130 -2.25 -8.04 21.50
N GLU A 131 -2.79 -7.58 20.37
CA GLU A 131 -3.32 -8.45 19.32
C GLU A 131 -2.25 -9.34 18.70
N VAL A 132 -1.03 -8.81 18.52
CA VAL A 132 0.11 -9.61 18.01
C VAL A 132 0.52 -10.66 19.03
N ALA A 133 0.73 -10.27 20.28
CA ALA A 133 1.14 -11.18 21.36
C ALA A 133 0.10 -12.27 21.61
N ALA A 134 -1.18 -11.91 21.61
CA ALA A 134 -2.30 -12.84 21.79
C ALA A 134 -2.67 -13.61 20.51
N ARG A 135 -2.01 -13.34 19.37
CA ARG A 135 -2.35 -13.91 18.05
C ARG A 135 -3.85 -13.80 17.74
N ARG A 136 -4.41 -12.59 17.82
CA ARG A 136 -5.83 -12.33 17.54
C ARG A 136 -6.02 -11.53 16.27
N GLY A 137 -7.08 -11.84 15.52
CA GLY A 137 -7.45 -11.12 14.30
C GLY A 137 -6.27 -11.03 13.32
N TYR A 138 -6.01 -9.83 12.80
CA TYR A 138 -4.89 -9.58 11.89
C TYR A 138 -3.52 -9.64 12.56
N GLY A 139 -3.45 -9.60 13.89
CA GLY A 139 -2.20 -9.77 14.64
C GLY A 139 -1.53 -11.13 14.40
N THR A 140 -2.30 -12.17 14.01
CA THR A 140 -1.76 -13.49 13.67
C THR A 140 -0.84 -13.49 12.45
N LEU A 141 -1.00 -12.51 11.56
CA LEU A 141 -0.23 -12.43 10.31
C LEU A 141 1.22 -12.02 10.59
N ILE A 142 1.47 -11.24 11.64
CA ILE A 142 2.83 -10.87 12.03
C ILE A 142 3.56 -12.11 12.53
N GLY A 143 4.60 -12.53 11.81
CA GLY A 143 5.33 -13.77 12.07
C GLY A 143 4.64 -15.04 11.55
N SER A 144 3.63 -14.93 10.68
CA SER A 144 3.04 -16.08 9.99
C SER A 144 4.03 -16.71 9.02
N LEU A 145 4.21 -18.04 9.08
CA LEU A 145 5.06 -18.78 8.14
C LEU A 145 4.38 -19.07 6.80
N TYR A 146 3.04 -19.09 6.77
CA TYR A 146 2.27 -19.48 5.58
C TYR A 146 1.94 -18.31 4.65
N GLN A 147 1.74 -17.13 5.21
CA GLN A 147 1.49 -15.90 4.48
C GLN A 147 2.24 -14.75 5.16
N PRO A 148 3.58 -14.76 5.16
CA PRO A 148 4.36 -13.73 5.82
C PRO A 148 4.12 -12.38 5.12
N PRO A 149 3.57 -11.38 5.84
CA PRO A 149 3.47 -10.04 5.29
C PRO A 149 4.87 -9.45 5.16
N THR A 150 5.13 -8.73 4.08
CA THR A 150 6.44 -8.12 3.83
C THR A 150 6.54 -6.80 4.56
N LYS A 151 7.50 -6.67 5.46
CA LYS A 151 7.77 -5.41 6.16
C LYS A 151 8.35 -4.39 5.17
N ILE A 152 7.67 -3.27 5.02
CA ILE A 152 8.05 -2.19 4.09
C ILE A 152 8.51 -0.92 4.81
N TRP A 153 8.23 -0.80 6.10
CA TRP A 153 8.71 0.28 6.95
C TRP A 153 8.78 -0.15 8.42
N SER A 154 9.71 0.41 9.20
CA SER A 154 9.84 0.20 10.64
C SER A 154 10.42 1.45 11.30
N ARG A 155 10.01 1.75 12.54
CA ARG A 155 10.59 2.85 13.32
C ARG A 155 12.03 2.56 13.74
N ASN A 156 12.29 1.30 14.10
CA ASN A 156 13.59 0.84 14.59
C ASN A 156 14.36 0.08 13.51
N SER A 157 14.18 0.42 12.23
CA SER A 157 15.03 -0.16 11.18
C SER A 157 16.35 0.59 11.07
N ASP A 158 17.41 -0.04 11.58
CA ASP A 158 18.76 -0.01 11.02
C ASP A 158 18.82 -0.91 9.77
N LEU A 159 18.01 -0.63 8.74
CA LEU A 159 18.01 -1.43 7.51
C LEU A 159 18.12 -0.52 6.27
N ASN A 160 19.29 -0.66 5.65
CA ASN A 160 19.69 -0.23 4.32
C ASN A 160 18.73 -0.69 3.21
#